data_AF-A0A7W1P8V5-F1
#
_entry.id   AF-A0A7W1P8V5-F1
#
_cell.length_a   1.000
_cell.length_b   1.000
_cell.length_c   1.000
_cell.angle_alpha   90.00
_cell.angle_beta   90.00
_cell.angle_gamma   90.00
#
_symmetry.space_group_name_H-M   'P 1'
#
loop_
_entity.id
_entity.type
_entity.pdbx_description
1 polymer ?
#
loop_
_entity_poly.entity_id
_entity_poly.type
_entity_poly.pdbx_seq_one_letter_code
_entity_poly.pdbx_strand_id
1 'polypeptide(L)'
;RATATPRFRTLLLVLFAGVALLLALGGVYGVMAYTVSQRVPEIGVRIALGATPGGIMSLVLVQGAKLAILGMVIGVVLSLVSGHLVQDLLFGVTARDPLVLGVVTTGTALAMLAACYIPARRAVRVDPMVALRSE
;
A
#
# COMPACT_ATOMS: atom_id res chain seq x y z
N ARG A 1 24.28 34.93 -0.61
CA ARG A 1 24.36 33.55 -1.15
C ARG A 1 23.86 32.48 -0.15
N ALA A 2 22.77 32.71 0.59
CA ALA A 2 22.36 31.85 1.72
C ALA A 2 20.88 31.38 1.67
N THR A 3 20.30 31.23 0.48
CA THR A 3 18.90 30.77 0.30
C THR A 3 18.76 29.49 -0.53
N ALA A 4 19.86 28.88 -1.00
CA ALA A 4 19.84 27.67 -1.83
C ALA A 4 19.66 26.36 -1.03
N THR A 5 20.17 26.30 0.20
CA THR A 5 20.19 25.11 1.05
C THR A 5 18.81 24.51 1.40
N PRO A 6 17.77 25.30 1.73
CA PRO A 6 16.47 24.72 2.09
C PRO A 6 15.80 24.01 0.91
N ARG A 7 15.86 24.59 -0.30
CA ARG A 7 15.24 24.00 -1.50
C ARG A 7 15.88 22.67 -1.91
N PHE A 8 17.20 22.58 -1.82
CA PHE A 8 17.92 21.34 -2.14
C PHE A 8 17.56 20.20 -1.18
N ARG A 9 17.50 20.48 0.13
CA ARG A 9 17.06 19.49 1.14
C ARG A 9 15.63 19.05 0.93
N THR A 10 14.71 19.99 0.68
CA THR A 10 13.31 19.65 0.39
C THR A 10 13.20 18.77 -0.85
N LEU A 11 13.96 19.05 -1.92
CA LEU A 11 13.93 18.26 -3.14
C LEU A 11 14.43 16.82 -2.91
N LEU A 12 15.53 16.64 -2.16
CA LEU A 12 16.01 15.32 -1.77
C LEU A 12 14.99 14.54 -0.93
N LEU A 13 14.35 15.20 0.04
CA LEU A 13 13.31 14.58 0.86
C LEU A 13 12.11 14.15 0.03
N VAL A 14 11.65 15.00 -0.91
CA VAL A 14 10.56 14.66 -1.84
C VAL A 14 10.94 13.48 -2.72
N LEU A 15 12.18 13.45 -3.23
CA LEU A 15 12.66 12.34 -4.07
C LEU A 15 12.70 11.03 -3.28
N PHE A 16 13.27 11.03 -2.07
CA PHE A 16 13.31 9.85 -1.21
C PHE A 16 11.92 9.37 -0.82
N ALA A 17 11.02 10.29 -0.45
CA ALA A 17 9.63 9.94 -0.16
C ALA A 17 8.94 9.32 -1.39
N GLY A 18 9.17 9.88 -2.59
CA GLY A 18 8.64 9.33 -3.83
C GLY A 18 9.15 7.92 -4.14
N VAL A 19 10.46 7.67 -4.00
CA VAL A 19 11.04 6.33 -4.20
C VAL A 19 10.52 5.34 -3.16
N ALA A 20 10.47 5.74 -1.88
CA ALA A 20 9.92 4.90 -0.82
C ALA A 20 8.45 4.53 -1.08
N LEU A 21 7.65 5.49 -1.56
CA LEU A 21 6.26 5.24 -1.95
C LEU A 21 6.18 4.24 -3.10
N LEU A 22 6.98 4.39 -4.16
CA LEU A 22 7.02 3.45 -5.28
C LEU A 22 7.39 2.03 -4.85
N LEU A 23 8.41 1.90 -3.99
CA LEU A 23 8.81 0.59 -3.45
C LEU A 23 7.71 -0.03 -2.59
N ALA A 24 7.03 0.76 -1.76
CA ALA A 24 5.90 0.29 -0.96
C ALA A 24 4.75 -0.21 -1.85
N LEU A 25 4.39 0.56 -2.89
CA LEU A 25 3.34 0.17 -3.85
C LEU A 25 3.72 -1.11 -4.61
N GLY A 26 4.97 -1.21 -5.06
CA GLY A 26 5.50 -2.42 -5.72
C GLY A 26 5.49 -3.64 -4.81
N GLY A 27 5.86 -3.48 -3.54
CA GLY A 27 5.83 -4.54 -2.54
C GLY A 27 4.40 -5.05 -2.25
N VAL A 28 3.46 -4.12 -2.03
CA VAL A 28 2.04 -4.47 -1.84
C VAL A 28 1.49 -5.16 -3.08
N TYR A 29 1.77 -4.65 -4.27
CA TYR A 29 1.38 -5.28 -5.53
C TYR A 29 1.94 -6.71 -5.64
N GLY A 30 3.23 -6.91 -5.37
CA GLY A 30 3.90 -8.21 -5.44
C GLY A 30 3.31 -9.23 -4.47
N VAL A 31 3.14 -8.85 -3.19
CA VAL A 31 2.53 -9.71 -2.17
C VAL A 31 1.09 -10.07 -2.55
N MET A 32 0.31 -9.11 -3.06
CA MET A 32 -1.07 -9.34 -3.47
C MET A 32 -1.16 -10.22 -4.73
N ALA A 33 -0.33 -9.98 -5.74
CA ALA A 33 -0.28 -10.80 -6.94
C ALA A 33 0.15 -12.24 -6.62
N TYR A 34 1.09 -12.41 -5.69
CA TYR A 34 1.57 -13.72 -5.26
C TYR A 34 0.50 -14.48 -4.45
N THR A 35 -0.14 -13.82 -3.50
CA THR A 35 -1.22 -14.43 -2.70
C THR A 35 -2.45 -14.81 -3.53
N VAL A 36 -2.80 -14.00 -4.54
CA VAL A 36 -3.83 -14.37 -5.53
C VAL A 36 -3.40 -15.61 -6.32
N SER A 37 -2.17 -15.62 -6.84
CA SER A 37 -1.64 -16.75 -7.63
C SER A 37 -1.62 -18.06 -6.85
N GLN A 38 -1.26 -18.04 -5.56
CA GLN A 38 -1.31 -19.23 -4.70
C GLN A 38 -2.73 -19.74 -4.43
N ARG A 39 -3.74 -18.87 -4.48
CA ARG A 39 -5.14 -19.25 -4.23
C ARG A 39 -5.93 -19.58 -5.50
N VAL A 40 -5.32 -19.52 -6.68
CA VAL A 40 -5.94 -19.90 -7.96
C VAL A 40 -6.57 -21.31 -7.92
N PRO A 41 -5.94 -22.35 -7.34
CA PRO A 41 -6.55 -23.69 -7.27
C PRO A 41 -7.83 -23.72 -6.42
N GLU A 42 -7.83 -23.07 -5.25
CA GLU A 42 -9.02 -22.97 -4.38
C GLU A 42 -10.14 -22.16 -5.05
N ILE A 43 -9.77 -21.11 -5.78
CA ILE A 43 -10.69 -20.28 -6.55
C ILE A 43 -11.32 -21.09 -7.69
N GLY A 44 -10.56 -21.92 -8.39
CA GLY A 44 -11.05 -22.82 -9.43
C GLY A 44 -12.12 -23.79 -8.91
N VAL A 45 -11.88 -24.42 -7.76
CA VAL A 45 -12.86 -25.31 -7.12
C VAL A 45 -14.12 -24.53 -6.69
N ARG A 46 -13.98 -23.33 -6.11
CA ARG A 46 -15.13 -22.49 -5.73
C ARG A 46 -15.97 -22.06 -6.93
N ILE A 47 -15.34 -21.72 -8.06
CA ILE A 47 -16.04 -21.36 -9.30
C ILE A 47 -16.77 -22.58 -9.88
N ALA A 48 -16.14 -23.76 -9.86
CA ALA A 48 -16.78 -25.01 -10.29
C ALA A 48 -18.02 -25.37 -9.44
N LEU A 49 -18.03 -24.95 -8.16
CA LEU A 49 -19.17 -25.06 -7.25
C LEU A 49 -20.18 -23.88 -7.36
N GLY A 50 -19.99 -22.96 -8.29
CA GLY A 50 -20.93 -21.86 -8.58
C GLY A 50 -20.66 -20.53 -7.86
N ALA A 51 -19.48 -20.32 -7.28
CA ALA A 51 -19.14 -19.05 -6.63
C ALA A 51 -19.04 -17.88 -7.63
N THR A 52 -19.62 -16.74 -7.28
CA THR A 52 -19.63 -15.54 -8.13
C THR A 52 -18.27 -14.80 -8.11
N PRO A 53 -17.84 -14.20 -9.23
CA PRO A 53 -16.59 -13.42 -9.32
C PRO A 53 -16.49 -12.28 -8.29
N GLY A 54 -17.64 -11.73 -7.87
CA GLY A 54 -17.72 -10.71 -6.82
C GLY A 54 -17.26 -11.19 -5.45
N GLY A 55 -17.49 -12.47 -5.12
CA GLY A 55 -17.03 -13.05 -3.85
C GLY A 55 -15.51 -13.16 -3.77
N ILE A 56 -14.86 -13.46 -4.90
CA ILE A 56 -13.39 -13.52 -5.00
C ILE A 56 -12.80 -12.10 -4.92
N MET A 57 -13.42 -11.12 -5.60
CA MET A 57 -12.98 -9.73 -5.52
C MET A 57 -13.06 -9.18 -4.10
N SER A 58 -14.16 -9.45 -3.39
CA SER A 58 -14.32 -9.06 -1.98
C SER A 58 -13.24 -9.66 -1.08
N LEU A 59 -12.91 -10.94 -1.28
CA LEU A 59 -11.89 -11.62 -0.47
C LEU A 59 -10.50 -11.01 -0.65
N VAL A 60 -10.11 -10.71 -1.89
CA VAL A 60 -8.83 -10.05 -2.19
C VAL A 60 -8.82 -8.62 -1.64
N LEU A 61 -9.91 -7.86 -1.78
CA LEU A 61 -10.02 -6.50 -1.25
C LEU A 61 -9.94 -6.47 0.28
N VAL A 62 -10.62 -7.37 0.98
CA VAL A 62 -10.57 -7.47 2.45
C VAL A 62 -9.16 -7.82 2.93
N GLN A 63 -8.49 -8.74 2.24
CA GLN A 63 -7.12 -9.13 2.60
C GLN A 63 -6.13 -7.98 2.38
N GLY A 64 -6.28 -7.24 1.27
CA GLY A 64 -5.50 -6.04 0.98
C GLY A 64 -5.76 -4.91 1.96
N ALA A 65 -7.03 -4.66 2.30
CA ALA A 65 -7.44 -3.66 3.27
C ALA A 65 -6.86 -3.97 4.65
N LYS A 66 -6.87 -5.23 5.09
CA LYS A 66 -6.30 -5.64 6.38
C LYS A 66 -4.78 -5.38 6.44
N LEU A 67 -4.06 -5.70 5.35
CA LEU A 67 -2.62 -5.44 5.27
C LEU A 67 -2.31 -3.93 5.26
N ALA A 68 -3.09 -3.15 4.51
CA ALA A 68 -2.97 -1.69 4.46
C ALA A 68 -3.24 -1.05 5.82
N ILE A 69 -4.30 -1.45 6.53
CA ILE A 69 -4.65 -0.94 7.86
C ILE A 69 -3.53 -1.24 8.86
N LEU A 70 -3.00 -2.47 8.89
CA LEU A 70 -1.88 -2.82 9.76
C LEU A 70 -0.63 -1.97 9.46
N GLY A 71 -0.28 -1.83 8.18
CA GLY A 71 0.84 -1.00 7.76
C GLY A 71 0.66 0.47 8.15
N MET A 72 -0.54 1.03 7.98
CA MET A 72 -0.86 2.41 8.36
C MET A 72 -0.76 2.62 9.88
N VAL A 73 -1.31 1.71 10.69
CA VAL A 73 -1.24 1.81 12.15
C VAL A 73 0.22 1.78 12.61
N ILE A 74 1.01 0.83 12.10
CA ILE A 74 2.44 0.71 12.43
C ILE A 74 3.19 1.99 11.99
N GLY A 75 2.93 2.47 10.77
CA GLY A 75 3.57 3.67 10.24
C GLY A 75 3.27 4.93 11.04
N VAL A 76 2.01 5.13 11.45
CA VAL A 76 1.61 6.27 12.30
C VAL A 76 2.29 6.18 13.66
N VAL A 77 2.29 5.01 14.30
CA VAL A 77 2.95 4.81 15.60
C VAL A 77 4.45 5.10 15.49
N LEU A 78 5.12 4.54 14.48
CA LEU A 78 6.55 4.81 14.24
C LEU A 78 6.81 6.29 13.99
N SER A 79 5.99 6.96 13.17
CA SER A 79 6.14 8.40 12.91
C SER A 79 6.04 9.24 14.18
N LEU A 80 5.10 8.90 15.08
CA LEU A 80 4.93 9.62 16.35
C LEU A 80 6.10 9.39 17.31
N VAL A 81 6.64 8.17 17.37
CA VAL A 81 7.80 7.82 18.20
C VAL A 81 9.06 8.49 17.64
N SER A 82 9.32 8.35 16.34
CA SER A 82 10.47 8.98 15.67
C SER A 82 10.44 10.50 15.79
N GLY A 83 9.26 11.12 15.73
CA GLY A 83 9.10 12.56 15.95
C GLY A 83 9.58 13.02 17.33
N HIS A 84 9.55 12.16 18.35
CA HIS A 84 10.07 12.46 19.68
C HIS A 84 11.60 12.35 19.74
N LEU A 85 12.20 11.35 19.05
CA LEU A 85 13.66 11.17 19.03
C LEU A 85 14.39 12.30 18.29
N VAL A 86 13.75 12.89 17.28
CA VAL A 86 14.36 13.95 16.45
C VAL A 86 13.96 15.35 16.95
N GLN A 87 13.10 15.43 17.96
CA GLN A 87 12.57 16.69 18.49
C GLN A 87 13.69 17.62 18.99
N ASP A 88 14.76 17.05 19.58
CA ASP A 88 15.93 17.78 20.04
C ASP A 88 16.81 18.33 18.90
N LEU A 89 16.68 17.77 17.67
CA LEU A 89 17.36 18.25 16.47
C LEU A 89 16.50 19.22 15.65
N LEU A 90 15.18 19.25 15.87
CA LEU A 90 14.21 19.99 15.08
C LEU A 90 13.80 21.30 15.78
N PHE A 91 14.68 22.29 15.79
CA PHE A 91 14.32 23.64 16.23
C PHE A 91 13.19 24.21 15.35
N GLY A 92 11.98 24.30 15.91
CA GLY A 92 10.86 25.07 15.37
C GLY A 92 9.86 24.35 14.46
N VAL A 93 9.93 23.02 14.30
CA VAL A 93 8.92 22.25 13.54
C VAL A 93 8.21 21.28 14.48
N THR A 94 6.92 21.52 14.73
CA THR A 94 6.10 20.64 15.57
C THR A 94 5.92 19.30 14.86
N ALA A 95 6.66 18.28 15.30
CA ALA A 95 6.62 16.92 14.75
C ALA A 95 5.23 16.24 14.83
N ARG A 96 4.26 16.87 15.50
CA ARG A 96 2.88 16.40 15.69
C ARG A 96 1.85 17.33 15.05
N ASP A 97 2.15 17.94 13.90
CA ASP A 97 1.16 18.71 13.17
C ASP A 97 0.03 17.77 12.68
N PRO A 98 -1.21 17.89 13.22
CA PRO A 98 -2.31 17.01 12.88
C PRO A 98 -2.71 17.12 11.40
N LEU A 99 -2.46 18.26 10.76
CA LEU A 99 -2.78 18.47 9.36
C LEU A 99 -1.82 17.68 8.47
N VAL A 100 -0.51 17.73 8.76
CA VAL A 100 0.51 16.96 8.03
C VAL A 100 0.28 15.46 8.21
N LEU A 101 0.02 15.02 9.44
CA LEU A 101 -0.34 13.63 9.71
C LEU A 101 -1.56 13.24 8.87
N GLY A 102 -2.67 13.97 8.98
CA GLY A 102 -3.89 13.70 8.22
C GLY A 102 -3.68 13.59 6.71
N VAL A 103 -2.94 14.52 6.11
CA VAL A 103 -2.65 14.50 4.65
C VAL A 103 -1.79 13.31 4.26
N VAL A 104 -0.76 12.97 5.05
CA VAL A 104 0.13 11.84 4.74
C VAL A 104 -0.58 10.51 4.91
N THR A 105 -1.36 10.31 5.99
CA THR A 105 -2.12 9.06 6.19
C THR A 105 -3.16 8.87 5.11
N THR A 106 -3.92 9.92 4.75
CA THR A 106 -4.94 9.83 3.70
C THR A 106 -4.32 9.62 2.32
N GLY A 107 -3.23 10.32 2.00
CA GLY A 107 -2.52 10.16 0.73
C GLY A 107 -1.93 8.75 0.57
N THR A 108 -1.30 8.21 1.61
CA THR A 108 -0.75 6.84 1.60
C THR A 108 -1.86 5.78 1.57
N ALA A 109 -2.98 6.00 2.26
CA ALA A 109 -4.16 5.12 2.18
C ALA A 109 -4.71 5.05 0.75
N LEU A 110 -4.89 6.20 0.09
CA LEU A 110 -5.35 6.25 -1.30
C LEU A 110 -4.37 5.57 -2.26
N ALA A 111 -3.07 5.77 -2.07
CA ALA A 111 -2.04 5.11 -2.86
C ALA A 111 -2.08 3.58 -2.68
N MET A 112 -2.20 3.10 -1.44
CA MET A 112 -2.35 1.67 -1.16
C MET A 112 -3.62 1.09 -1.77
N LEU A 113 -4.75 1.79 -1.68
CA LEU A 113 -6.00 1.37 -2.32
C LEU A 113 -5.85 1.26 -3.84
N ALA A 114 -5.18 2.24 -4.47
CA ALA A 114 -4.88 2.21 -5.91
C ALA A 114 -3.98 1.02 -6.27
N ALA A 115 -2.93 0.74 -5.48
CA ALA A 115 -2.06 -0.41 -5.69
C ALA A 115 -2.76 -1.76 -5.48
N CYS A 116 -3.72 -1.84 -4.55
CA CYS A 116 -4.53 -3.05 -4.32
C CYS A 116 -5.62 -3.23 -5.40
N TYR A 117 -6.10 -2.15 -6.01
CA TYR A 117 -7.15 -2.20 -7.04
C TYR A 117 -6.67 -2.89 -8.33
N ILE A 118 -5.42 -2.68 -8.74
CA ILE A 118 -4.82 -3.29 -9.94
C ILE A 118 -4.77 -4.83 -9.85
N PRO A 119 -4.19 -5.48 -8.83
CA PRO A 119 -4.15 -6.92 -8.69
C PRO A 119 -5.55 -7.50 -8.41
N ALA A 120 -6.44 -6.80 -7.69
CA ALA A 120 -7.82 -7.22 -7.50
C ALA A 120 -8.59 -7.27 -8.84
N ARG A 121 -8.43 -6.24 -9.69
CA ARG A 121 -8.95 -6.28 -11.07
C ARG A 121 -8.34 -7.38 -11.92
N ARG A 122 -7.03 -7.61 -11.78
CA ARG A 122 -6.34 -8.70 -12.48
C ARG A 122 -6.92 -10.05 -12.05
N ALA A 123 -7.15 -10.29 -10.77
CA ALA A 123 -7.74 -11.55 -10.25
C ALA A 123 -9.12 -11.86 -10.86
N VAL A 124 -9.94 -10.83 -11.11
CA VAL A 124 -11.26 -10.98 -11.76
C VAL A 124 -11.16 -11.17 -13.29
N ARG A 125 -10.07 -10.68 -13.90
CA ARG A 125 -9.78 -10.84 -15.34
C ARG A 125 -8.95 -12.07 -15.68
N VAL A 126 -8.40 -12.79 -14.69
CA VAL A 126 -7.77 -14.09 -14.94
C VAL A 126 -8.90 -15.03 -15.33
N ASP A 127 -8.94 -15.35 -16.63
CA ASP A 127 -9.92 -16.25 -17.20
C ASP A 127 -9.81 -17.61 -16.50
N PRO A 128 -10.89 -18.11 -15.86
CA PRO A 128 -10.89 -19.40 -15.16
C PRO A 128 -10.56 -20.58 -16.10
N MET A 129 -10.69 -20.37 -17.42
CA MET A 129 -10.29 -21.33 -18.45
C MET A 129 -8.77 -21.55 -18.55
N VAL A 130 -7.92 -20.61 -18.11
CA VAL A 130 -6.46 -20.82 -18.05
C VAL A 130 -6.09 -21.67 -16.82
N ALA A 131 -6.83 -21.55 -15.72
CA ALA A 131 -6.60 -22.32 -14.50
C ALA A 131 -6.94 -23.81 -14.64
N LEU A 132 -7.83 -24.18 -15.57
CA LEU A 132 -8.15 -25.58 -15.87
C LEU A 132 -7.25 -26.24 -16.92
N ARG A 133 -6.41 -25.47 -17.64
CA ARG A 133 -5.56 -26.00 -18.72
C ARG A 133 -4.12 -26.32 -18.29
N SER A 134 -3.80 -26.07 -17.01
CA SER A 134 -2.50 -26.40 -16.42
C SER A 134 -2.50 -27.76 -15.69
N GLU A 135 -3.56 -28.54 -15.83
CA GLU A 135 -3.61 -29.96 -15.45
C GLU A 135 -3.60 -30.82 -16.73
#